data_AF-A0A7C1N721-F1
#
_entry.id   AF-A0A7C1N721-F1
#
_cell.length_a   1.000
_cell.length_b   1.000
_cell.length_c   1.000
_cell.angle_alpha   90.00
_cell.angle_beta   90.00
_cell.angle_gamma   90.00
#
_symmetry.space_group_name_H-M   'P 1'
#
loop_
_entity.id
_entity.type
_entity.pdbx_description
1 polymer ?
#
loop_
_entity_poly.entity_id
_entity_poly.type
_entity_poly.pdbx_seq_one_letter_code
_entity_poly.pdbx_strand_id
1 'polypeptide(L)'
;MIENFTFLNQNWLWPVLIAGFAIWLIFVILAWFSGKKRHFLLKAVAAFFAVAALVLIALKPALRQEQDTVKGVLLTSGYAKTTLDSLEDTKQKLVMVNYKPGADLSTALDSLSDIFIIGNGIKTYDFWQLKSVATHYLDGKLPHGIIKRQYDNQSVVGKDLIVDGLYSSPKPGTRVVLQDPGGAGLDSVALAENESDFRISAPLKATGKLVYKLVAKDSLGKVLTTDPLPVEVQARQVFNVLILNDFPAFETKYLKDYLAEMGHKVLIRSKLTKGRFKFEYFNRVKVPLSGLSQAALDSFDLLIIDSQSLKNLPNSVINGLKMAIIDDGLGVFVQADVSFFQGSENLASLKFNTDRNTSIRLNPFPRVALPKSPFVFEKSVGLETVHETDSQIISAYKRMGKGRVGSTVLEKTYELLLNGKKAVYNQLWSELLEPLGKRKATGTSWETQNGMPYLNEPFRFSLSTSDVSPVVTTANGNNVSLKQYVDLPEKWEGRTYPRKKGWNQLRLTQDTTKVFNYFVTDATHWKAVSAYGTIQENKRFFNSEEASTSRKISLEPVSFWWFFAVFVLCMGYLWLEPKLDGD
;
A
#
# COMPACT_ATOMS: atom_id res chain seq x y z
N MET A 1 -45.27 17.58 16.94
CA MET A 1 -46.14 16.39 16.72
C MET A 1 -46.69 16.26 15.28
N ILE A 2 -46.29 17.08 14.29
CA ILE A 2 -46.83 17.04 12.90
C ILE A 2 -45.81 16.47 11.89
N GLU A 3 -44.58 16.13 12.29
CA GLU A 3 -43.49 15.74 11.37
C GLU A 3 -43.52 14.29 10.83
N ASN A 4 -44.57 13.51 11.12
CA ASN A 4 -44.62 12.07 10.81
C ASN A 4 -45.53 11.67 9.63
N PHE A 5 -46.15 12.64 8.95
CA PHE A 5 -47.05 12.35 7.81
C PHE A 5 -46.35 12.59 6.48
N THR A 6 -46.40 11.58 5.61
CA THR A 6 -45.96 11.66 4.20
C THR A 6 -47.02 11.03 3.31
N PHE A 7 -47.09 11.42 2.04
CA PHE A 7 -48.04 10.83 1.09
C PHE A 7 -47.32 9.82 0.19
N LEU A 8 -47.86 8.62 0.02
CA LEU A 8 -47.30 7.60 -0.88
C LEU A 8 -47.26 8.09 -2.34
N ASN A 9 -48.29 8.85 -2.74
CA ASN A 9 -48.41 9.43 -4.07
C ASN A 9 -47.98 10.91 -4.12
N GLN A 10 -46.85 11.25 -3.48
CA GLN A 10 -46.40 12.65 -3.39
C GLN A 10 -46.24 13.34 -4.75
N ASN A 11 -45.85 12.59 -5.79
CA ASN A 11 -45.72 13.11 -7.16
C ASN A 11 -47.06 13.62 -7.76
N TRP A 12 -48.19 13.22 -7.18
CA TRP A 12 -49.54 13.56 -7.65
C TRP A 12 -50.21 14.62 -6.78
N LEU A 13 -49.49 15.17 -5.80
CA LEU A 13 -50.04 16.09 -4.80
C LEU A 13 -50.69 17.32 -5.44
N TRP A 14 -49.99 18.02 -6.32
CA TRP A 14 -50.51 19.21 -6.98
C TRP A 14 -51.66 18.93 -7.95
N PRO A 15 -51.55 17.96 -8.89
CA PRO A 15 -52.66 17.63 -9.79
C PRO A 15 -53.95 17.24 -9.05
N VAL A 16 -53.85 16.43 -7.98
CA VAL A 16 -55.02 15.96 -7.22
C VAL A 16 -55.64 17.10 -6.41
N LEU A 17 -54.85 18.00 -5.83
CA LEU A 17 -55.38 19.17 -5.11
C LEU A 17 -56.08 20.16 -6.06
N ILE A 18 -55.51 20.41 -7.24
CA ILE A 18 -56.11 21.29 -8.26
C ILE A 18 -57.44 20.70 -8.75
N ALA A 19 -57.46 19.40 -9.07
CA ALA A 19 -58.68 18.71 -9.49
C ALA A 19 -59.74 18.70 -8.37
N GLY A 20 -59.35 18.43 -7.13
CA GLY A 20 -60.23 18.50 -5.97
C GLY A 20 -60.83 19.90 -5.79
N PHE A 21 -60.00 20.95 -5.85
CA PHE A 21 -60.48 22.33 -5.73
C PHE A 21 -61.46 22.70 -6.86
N ALA A 22 -61.18 22.30 -8.10
CA ALA A 22 -62.09 22.53 -9.22
C ALA A 22 -63.45 21.83 -9.02
N ILE A 23 -63.44 20.57 -8.57
CA ILE A 23 -64.67 19.81 -8.27
C ILE A 23 -65.46 20.49 -7.15
N TRP A 24 -64.79 20.90 -6.07
CA TRP A 24 -65.44 21.62 -4.97
C TRP A 24 -66.05 22.95 -5.43
N LEU A 25 -65.35 23.72 -6.26
CA LEU A 25 -65.85 24.97 -6.82
C LEU A 25 -67.11 24.75 -7.66
N ILE A 26 -67.16 23.67 -8.47
CA ILE A 26 -68.35 23.28 -9.23
C ILE A 26 -69.53 23.01 -8.30
N PHE A 27 -69.33 22.26 -7.20
CA PHE A 27 -70.38 22.03 -6.21
C PHE A 27 -70.88 23.32 -5.55
N VAL A 28 -69.98 24.26 -5.24
CA VAL A 28 -70.34 25.58 -4.68
C VAL A 28 -71.14 26.40 -5.68
N ILE A 29 -70.74 26.40 -6.96
CA ILE A 29 -71.44 27.11 -8.04
C ILE A 29 -72.84 26.52 -8.26
N LEU A 30 -72.96 25.18 -8.34
CA LEU A 30 -74.24 24.49 -8.47
C LEU A 30 -75.16 24.77 -7.27
N ALA A 31 -74.62 24.77 -6.06
CA ALA A 31 -75.36 25.11 -4.85
C ALA A 31 -75.84 26.58 -4.87
N TRP A 32 -75.04 27.51 -5.40
CA TRP A 32 -75.39 28.92 -5.53
C TRP A 32 -76.54 29.16 -6.51
N PHE A 33 -76.52 28.46 -7.66
CA PHE A 33 -77.59 28.57 -8.67
C PHE A 33 -78.89 27.84 -8.30
N SER A 34 -78.89 27.01 -7.25
CA SER A 34 -80.07 26.24 -6.81
C SER A 34 -81.13 27.04 -6.02
N GLY A 35 -80.94 28.36 -5.82
CA GLY A 35 -81.98 29.30 -5.35
C GLY A 35 -82.38 29.25 -3.86
N LYS A 36 -82.15 28.14 -3.13
CA LYS A 36 -82.49 28.00 -1.70
C LYS A 36 -81.32 28.43 -0.79
N LYS A 37 -81.26 29.72 -0.42
CA LYS A 37 -80.13 30.32 0.35
C LYS A 37 -79.96 29.80 1.80
N ARG A 38 -80.97 29.17 2.40
CA ARG A 38 -80.99 28.83 3.84
C ARG A 38 -80.00 27.71 4.24
N HIS A 39 -79.65 26.81 3.33
CA HIS A 39 -78.74 25.68 3.59
C HIS A 39 -77.46 25.71 2.75
N PHE A 40 -77.19 26.81 2.04
CA PHE A 40 -76.03 26.95 1.15
C PHE A 40 -74.69 26.69 1.85
N LEU A 41 -74.49 27.27 3.05
CA LEU A 41 -73.26 27.08 3.82
C LEU A 41 -73.06 25.61 4.23
N LEU A 42 -74.13 24.92 4.63
CA LEU A 42 -74.08 23.50 5.00
C LEU A 42 -73.74 22.61 3.79
N LYS A 43 -74.28 22.92 2.61
CA LYS A 43 -73.94 22.21 1.35
C LYS A 43 -72.49 22.41 0.95
N ALA A 44 -71.99 23.64 1.03
CA ALA A 44 -70.61 23.96 0.69
C ALA A 44 -69.61 23.26 1.62
N VAL A 45 -69.92 23.20 2.92
CA VAL A 45 -69.11 22.50 3.92
C VAL A 45 -69.18 20.98 3.74
N ALA A 46 -70.36 20.40 3.52
CA ALA A 46 -70.49 18.96 3.26
C ALA A 46 -69.76 18.54 1.96
N ALA A 47 -69.85 19.35 0.90
CA ALA A 47 -69.12 19.13 -0.33
C ALA A 47 -67.60 19.26 -0.13
N PHE A 48 -67.14 20.20 0.70
CA PHE A 48 -65.72 20.33 1.05
C PHE A 48 -65.19 19.05 1.70
N PHE A 49 -65.88 18.53 2.73
CA PHE A 49 -65.44 17.31 3.41
C PHE A 49 -65.52 16.07 2.51
N ALA A 50 -66.51 15.96 1.62
CA ALA A 50 -66.57 14.87 0.65
C ALA A 50 -65.39 14.91 -0.33
N VAL A 51 -65.09 16.08 -0.90
CA VAL A 51 -63.97 16.24 -1.83
C VAL A 51 -62.63 16.06 -1.12
N ALA A 52 -62.47 16.58 0.10
CA ALA A 52 -61.27 16.40 0.90
C ALA A 52 -61.02 14.91 1.22
N ALA A 53 -62.07 14.14 1.53
CA ALA A 53 -61.95 12.69 1.73
C ALA A 53 -61.48 11.97 0.45
N LEU A 54 -61.99 12.38 -0.72
CA LEU A 54 -61.60 11.81 -2.01
C LEU A 54 -60.14 12.15 -2.38
N VAL A 55 -59.71 13.38 -2.10
CA VAL A 55 -58.31 13.82 -2.22
C VAL A 55 -57.40 12.98 -1.29
N LEU A 56 -57.80 12.75 -0.04
CA LEU A 56 -57.02 11.94 0.90
C LEU A 56 -56.95 10.46 0.49
N ILE A 57 -58.01 9.91 -0.11
CA ILE A 57 -57.99 8.57 -0.71
C ILE A 57 -56.97 8.48 -1.84
N ALA A 58 -56.94 9.48 -2.73
CA ALA A 58 -56.04 9.49 -3.89
C ALA A 58 -54.56 9.69 -3.48
N LEU A 59 -54.31 10.54 -2.48
CA LEU A 59 -52.95 10.85 -2.01
C LEU A 59 -52.38 9.80 -1.06
N LYS A 60 -53.23 8.96 -0.43
CA LYS A 60 -52.85 7.91 0.52
C LYS A 60 -51.88 8.42 1.59
N PRO A 61 -52.37 9.20 2.59
CA PRO A 61 -51.53 9.62 3.71
C PRO A 61 -50.96 8.38 4.39
N ALA A 62 -49.66 8.40 4.65
CA ALA A 62 -48.92 7.32 5.26
C ALA A 62 -48.22 7.81 6.52
N LEU A 63 -48.26 6.96 7.54
CA LEU A 63 -47.51 7.15 8.77
C LEU A 63 -46.14 6.50 8.61
N ARG A 64 -45.11 7.23 9.03
CA ARG A 64 -43.77 6.65 9.19
C ARG A 64 -43.80 5.73 10.41
N GLN A 65 -43.73 4.43 10.18
CA GLN A 65 -43.64 3.44 11.25
C GLN A 65 -42.28 2.76 11.19
N GLU A 66 -41.57 2.75 12.32
CA GLU A 66 -40.33 1.99 12.47
C GLU A 66 -40.69 0.50 12.45
N GLN A 67 -40.15 -0.25 11.48
CA GLN A 67 -40.39 -1.68 11.37
C GLN A 67 -39.74 -2.41 12.55
N ASP A 68 -40.37 -3.50 13.03
CA ASP A 68 -39.76 -4.40 14.02
C ASP A 68 -38.38 -4.85 13.51
N THR A 69 -37.34 -4.41 14.22
CA THR A 69 -35.94 -4.58 13.80
C THR A 69 -35.52 -6.04 13.95
N VAL A 70 -35.60 -6.83 12.87
CA VAL A 70 -34.91 -8.12 12.83
C VAL A 70 -33.41 -7.82 12.82
N LYS A 71 -32.72 -8.31 13.85
CA LYS A 71 -31.28 -8.12 14.03
C LYS A 71 -30.54 -9.40 13.68
N GLY A 72 -29.41 -9.26 13.00
CA GLY A 72 -28.57 -10.38 12.61
C GLY A 72 -27.30 -10.46 13.43
N VAL A 73 -26.73 -11.66 13.51
CA VAL A 73 -25.34 -11.87 13.93
C VAL A 73 -24.58 -12.55 12.82
N LEU A 74 -23.48 -11.93 12.38
CA LEU A 74 -22.55 -12.49 11.42
C LEU A 74 -21.41 -13.18 12.15
N LEU A 75 -21.40 -14.51 12.08
CA LEU A 75 -20.38 -15.36 12.68
C LEU A 75 -19.16 -15.42 11.76
N THR A 76 -18.03 -14.87 12.21
CA THR A 76 -16.75 -14.91 11.50
C THR A 76 -15.73 -15.80 12.22
N SER A 77 -14.65 -16.20 11.55
CA SER A 77 -13.61 -17.04 12.16
C SER A 77 -13.09 -16.44 13.48
N GLY A 78 -12.84 -17.26 14.49
CA GLY A 78 -12.29 -16.80 15.77
C GLY A 78 -13.30 -16.16 16.72
N TYR A 79 -14.61 -16.27 16.45
CA TYR A 79 -15.64 -15.80 17.39
C TYR A 79 -15.57 -16.57 18.72
N ALA A 80 -15.82 -15.85 19.83
CA ALA A 80 -15.91 -16.44 21.15
C ALA A 80 -17.37 -16.79 21.47
N LYS A 81 -17.62 -18.03 21.91
CA LYS A 81 -18.96 -18.48 22.32
C LYS A 81 -19.56 -17.58 23.40
N THR A 82 -18.75 -17.18 24.38
CA THR A 82 -19.16 -16.24 25.43
C THR A 82 -19.73 -14.92 24.90
N THR A 83 -19.20 -14.41 23.78
CA THR A 83 -19.70 -13.18 23.17
C THR A 83 -21.05 -13.41 22.47
N LEU A 84 -21.22 -14.57 21.83
CA LEU A 84 -22.49 -14.99 21.25
C LEU A 84 -23.55 -15.16 22.33
N ASP A 85 -23.22 -15.87 23.42
CA ASP A 85 -24.12 -16.12 24.55
C ASP A 85 -24.61 -14.80 25.19
N SER A 86 -23.70 -13.84 25.41
CA SER A 86 -24.07 -12.50 25.90
C SER A 86 -24.96 -11.71 24.93
N LEU A 87 -24.77 -11.88 23.62
CA LEU A 87 -25.60 -11.22 22.61
C LEU A 87 -27.00 -11.80 22.55
N GLU A 88 -27.13 -13.12 22.63
CA GLU A 88 -28.43 -13.82 22.67
C GLU A 88 -29.23 -13.46 23.92
N ASP A 89 -28.57 -13.33 25.07
CA ASP A 89 -29.22 -12.91 26.33
C ASP A 89 -29.68 -11.44 26.30
N THR A 90 -28.90 -10.57 25.65
CA THR A 90 -29.20 -9.13 25.57
C THR A 90 -30.23 -8.76 24.49
N LYS A 91 -30.34 -9.56 23.41
CA LYS A 91 -31.17 -9.25 22.23
C LYS A 91 -32.03 -10.46 21.84
N GLN A 92 -33.34 -10.33 21.99
CA GLN A 92 -34.29 -11.38 21.60
C GLN A 92 -34.44 -11.46 20.07
N LYS A 93 -34.47 -12.68 19.53
CA LYS A 93 -34.69 -13.04 18.09
C LYS A 93 -33.57 -12.58 17.12
N LEU A 94 -32.38 -13.14 17.25
CA LEU A 94 -31.26 -12.92 16.33
C LEU A 94 -31.25 -13.94 15.18
N VAL A 95 -31.07 -13.46 13.94
CA VAL A 95 -30.82 -14.31 12.76
C VAL A 95 -29.32 -14.58 12.65
N MET A 96 -28.92 -15.84 12.74
CA MET A 96 -27.51 -16.24 12.61
C MET A 96 -27.12 -16.42 11.14
N VAL A 97 -26.02 -15.78 10.74
CA VAL A 97 -25.45 -15.88 9.39
C VAL A 97 -23.99 -16.31 9.52
N ASN A 98 -23.61 -17.38 8.83
CA ASN A 98 -22.22 -17.83 8.79
C ASN A 98 -21.47 -17.16 7.65
N TYR A 99 -20.39 -16.43 7.98
CA TYR A 99 -19.58 -15.79 6.97
C TYR A 99 -18.62 -16.76 6.30
N LYS A 100 -18.66 -16.78 4.96
CA LYS A 100 -17.64 -17.40 4.11
C LYS A 100 -17.10 -16.32 3.15
N PRO A 101 -15.78 -16.13 3.06
CA PRO A 101 -15.24 -15.08 2.20
C PRO A 101 -15.66 -15.23 0.73
N GLY A 102 -16.15 -14.13 0.15
CA GLY A 102 -16.66 -14.08 -1.22
C GLY A 102 -18.04 -14.71 -1.43
N ALA A 103 -18.71 -15.18 -0.37
CA ALA A 103 -20.10 -15.60 -0.46
C ALA A 103 -21.04 -14.38 -0.56
N ASP A 104 -22.16 -14.57 -1.24
CA ASP A 104 -23.22 -13.57 -1.31
C ASP A 104 -24.04 -13.56 -0.01
N LEU A 105 -24.07 -12.41 0.66
CA LEU A 105 -24.80 -12.17 1.89
C LEU A 105 -26.13 -11.43 1.65
N SER A 106 -26.44 -11.00 0.42
CA SER A 106 -27.60 -10.14 0.10
C SER A 106 -28.91 -10.70 0.63
N THR A 107 -29.22 -11.96 0.34
CA THR A 107 -30.47 -12.62 0.78
C THR A 107 -30.60 -12.66 2.31
N ALA A 108 -29.50 -12.85 3.02
CA ALA A 108 -29.50 -12.86 4.48
C ALA A 108 -29.66 -11.45 5.05
N LEU A 109 -29.08 -10.44 4.39
CA LEU A 109 -29.07 -9.04 4.82
C LEU A 109 -30.36 -8.27 4.49
N ASP A 110 -31.10 -8.67 3.45
CA ASP A 110 -32.30 -7.96 2.99
C ASP A 110 -33.38 -7.83 4.07
N SER A 111 -33.51 -8.87 4.89
CA SER A 111 -34.47 -8.94 6.01
C SER A 111 -34.01 -8.23 7.29
N LEU A 112 -32.75 -7.78 7.33
CA LEU A 112 -32.11 -7.26 8.54
C LEU A 112 -32.07 -5.72 8.54
N SER A 113 -32.18 -5.19 9.75
CA SER A 113 -32.08 -3.75 10.04
C SER A 113 -30.71 -3.39 10.61
N ASP A 114 -30.25 -4.20 11.58
CA ASP A 114 -28.93 -4.14 12.18
C ASP A 114 -28.23 -5.51 12.07
N ILE A 115 -26.91 -5.50 11.97
CA ILE A 115 -26.08 -6.71 12.03
C ILE A 115 -24.87 -6.54 12.94
N PHE A 116 -24.66 -7.52 13.82
CA PHE A 116 -23.48 -7.59 14.69
C PHE A 116 -22.47 -8.57 14.11
N ILE A 117 -21.25 -8.09 13.82
CA ILE A 117 -20.16 -8.95 13.36
C ILE A 117 -19.35 -9.38 14.58
N ILE A 118 -19.21 -10.69 14.79
CA ILE A 118 -18.39 -11.24 15.88
C ILE A 118 -17.25 -12.12 15.35
N GLY A 119 -16.10 -12.08 16.02
CA GLY A 119 -14.87 -12.79 15.62
C GLY A 119 -13.87 -11.86 14.93
N ASN A 120 -13.08 -12.40 14.00
CA ASN A 120 -12.02 -11.63 13.32
C ASN A 120 -12.56 -10.54 12.36
N GLY A 121 -13.83 -10.61 11.97
CA GLY A 121 -14.44 -9.73 10.96
C GLY A 121 -14.47 -10.33 9.55
N ILE A 122 -14.92 -9.54 8.57
CA ILE A 122 -15.03 -9.96 7.17
C ILE A 122 -13.89 -9.42 6.32
N LYS A 123 -13.64 -10.02 5.15
CA LYS A 123 -12.60 -9.54 4.23
C LYS A 123 -12.98 -8.18 3.62
N THR A 124 -11.99 -7.32 3.38
CA THR A 124 -12.19 -5.96 2.86
C THR A 124 -12.91 -5.92 1.51
N TYR A 125 -12.75 -6.97 0.69
CA TYR A 125 -13.45 -7.07 -0.59
C TYR A 125 -14.93 -7.43 -0.48
N ASP A 126 -15.43 -7.79 0.71
CA ASP A 126 -16.85 -8.06 0.99
C ASP A 126 -17.55 -6.89 1.72
N PHE A 127 -16.81 -5.84 2.11
CA PHE A 127 -17.37 -4.68 2.83
C PHE A 127 -18.53 -3.99 2.08
N TRP A 128 -18.53 -4.03 0.75
CA TRP A 128 -19.57 -3.42 -0.07
C TRP A 128 -20.96 -4.04 0.18
N GLN A 129 -21.03 -5.31 0.60
CA GLN A 129 -22.28 -6.03 0.85
C GLN A 129 -23.02 -5.47 2.08
N LEU A 130 -22.30 -4.86 3.03
CA LEU A 130 -22.84 -4.36 4.30
C LEU A 130 -23.15 -2.85 4.29
N LYS A 131 -22.98 -2.17 3.16
CA LYS A 131 -23.19 -0.70 3.08
C LYS A 131 -24.64 -0.26 3.30
N SER A 132 -25.60 -1.15 3.08
CA SER A 132 -27.05 -0.88 3.18
C SER A 132 -27.67 -1.30 4.51
N VAL A 133 -26.88 -1.84 5.44
CA VAL A 133 -27.35 -2.35 6.74
C VAL A 133 -26.50 -1.76 7.86
N ALA A 134 -27.13 -1.29 8.94
CA ALA A 134 -26.41 -0.77 10.09
C ALA A 134 -25.54 -1.89 10.69
N THR A 135 -24.23 -1.69 10.70
CA THR A 135 -23.27 -2.75 11.02
C THR A 135 -22.47 -2.39 12.26
N HIS A 136 -22.47 -3.28 13.25
CA HIS A 136 -21.71 -3.13 14.48
C HIS A 136 -20.67 -4.23 14.59
N TYR A 137 -19.39 -3.86 14.53
CA TYR A 137 -18.30 -4.80 14.71
C TYR A 137 -17.93 -4.92 16.20
N LEU A 138 -18.00 -6.13 16.73
CA LEU A 138 -17.61 -6.45 18.10
C LEU A 138 -16.23 -7.09 18.05
N ASP A 139 -15.23 -6.26 18.38
CA ASP A 139 -13.80 -6.53 18.30
C ASP A 139 -13.40 -8.00 18.53
N GLY A 140 -12.69 -8.58 17.55
CA GLY A 140 -12.07 -9.88 17.66
C GLY A 140 -10.92 -9.94 18.66
N LYS A 141 -10.72 -11.12 19.27
CA LYS A 141 -9.54 -11.40 20.11
C LYS A 141 -8.27 -11.44 19.27
N LEU A 142 -7.17 -10.91 19.81
CA LEU A 142 -5.88 -10.99 19.14
C LEU A 142 -5.45 -12.45 18.96
N PRO A 143 -5.01 -12.85 17.75
CA PRO A 143 -4.61 -14.22 17.50
C PRO A 143 -3.24 -14.54 18.10
N HIS A 144 -3.07 -15.77 18.60
CA HIS A 144 -1.77 -16.28 19.01
C HIS A 144 -0.88 -16.52 17.79
N GLY A 145 0.34 -15.98 17.80
CA GLY A 145 1.30 -16.16 16.71
C GLY A 145 1.94 -14.87 16.22
N ILE A 146 2.62 -14.95 15.08
CA ILE A 146 3.18 -13.78 14.40
C ILE A 146 2.02 -12.96 13.81
N ILE A 147 1.88 -11.71 14.24
CA ILE A 147 0.79 -10.80 13.82
C ILE A 147 1.26 -9.71 12.86
N LYS A 148 2.54 -9.34 12.90
CA LYS A 148 3.17 -8.41 11.95
C LYS A 148 4.49 -8.99 11.45
N ARG A 149 4.84 -8.64 10.22
CA ARG A 149 6.10 -9.01 9.58
C ARG A 149 6.50 -7.96 8.56
N GLN A 150 7.78 -7.66 8.49
CA GLN A 150 8.37 -6.78 7.50
C GLN A 150 9.73 -7.33 7.08
N TYR A 151 9.93 -7.43 5.77
CA TYR A 151 11.16 -7.90 5.16
C TYR A 151 11.21 -7.43 3.70
N ASP A 152 12.41 -7.33 3.14
CA ASP A 152 12.59 -7.05 1.72
C ASP A 152 12.46 -8.35 0.92
N ASN A 153 11.47 -8.39 0.02
CA ASN A 153 11.22 -9.55 -0.82
C ASN A 153 12.02 -9.53 -2.13
N GLN A 154 12.77 -8.46 -2.41
CA GLN A 154 13.67 -8.33 -3.56
C GLN A 154 15.05 -7.90 -3.08
N SER A 155 16.01 -8.82 -3.15
CA SER A 155 17.37 -8.54 -2.67
C SER A 155 18.41 -9.06 -3.67
N VAL A 156 19.68 -8.85 -3.36
CA VAL A 156 20.80 -9.34 -4.17
C VAL A 156 21.61 -10.36 -3.38
N VAL A 157 22.23 -11.30 -4.10
CA VAL A 157 23.12 -12.29 -3.50
C VAL A 157 24.22 -11.59 -2.70
N GLY A 158 24.53 -12.11 -1.51
CA GLY A 158 25.51 -11.58 -0.58
C GLY A 158 24.98 -10.58 0.45
N LYS A 159 23.75 -10.05 0.30
CA LYS A 159 23.08 -9.28 1.36
C LYS A 159 22.41 -10.19 2.38
N ASP A 160 22.16 -9.66 3.57
CA ASP A 160 21.37 -10.34 4.58
C ASP A 160 19.87 -10.13 4.32
N LEU A 161 19.11 -11.22 4.42
CA LEU A 161 17.67 -11.17 4.61
C LEU A 161 17.42 -10.83 6.06
N ILE A 162 16.86 -9.65 6.32
CA ILE A 162 16.45 -9.21 7.66
C ILE A 162 14.93 -9.30 7.73
N VAL A 163 14.45 -9.94 8.80
CA VAL A 163 13.02 -10.10 9.06
C VAL A 163 12.70 -9.54 10.42
N ASP A 164 11.92 -8.46 10.40
CA ASP A 164 11.33 -7.86 11.59
C ASP A 164 9.90 -8.36 11.75
N GLY A 165 9.47 -8.63 12.97
CA GLY A 165 8.11 -9.05 13.24
C GLY A 165 7.66 -8.88 14.67
N LEU A 166 6.36 -9.01 14.87
CA LEU A 166 5.70 -8.89 16.17
C LEU A 166 4.94 -10.20 16.44
N TYR A 167 5.21 -10.82 17.59
CA TYR A 167 4.55 -12.03 18.02
C TYR A 167 3.60 -11.73 19.19
N SER A 168 2.33 -12.13 19.07
CA SER A 168 1.33 -11.93 20.11
C SER A 168 1.10 -13.20 20.93
N SER A 169 1.02 -13.01 22.26
CA SER A 169 0.72 -14.06 23.25
C SER A 169 1.57 -15.34 23.10
N PRO A 170 2.92 -15.22 23.11
CA PRO A 170 3.82 -16.37 23.09
C PRO A 170 3.67 -17.21 24.36
N LYS A 171 3.85 -18.53 24.22
CA LYS A 171 3.98 -19.40 25.39
C LYS A 171 5.41 -19.32 25.94
N PRO A 172 5.63 -19.55 27.25
CA PRO A 172 6.98 -19.62 27.80
C PRO A 172 7.90 -20.55 27.02
N GLY A 173 9.10 -20.06 26.65
CA GLY A 173 10.08 -20.78 25.84
C GLY A 173 9.76 -20.87 24.35
N THR A 174 8.80 -20.09 23.84
CA THR A 174 8.57 -19.98 22.38
C THR A 174 9.79 -19.37 21.71
N ARG A 175 10.20 -19.97 20.58
CA ARG A 175 11.26 -19.44 19.71
C ARG A 175 10.78 -19.32 18.28
N VAL A 176 11.24 -18.30 17.58
CA VAL A 176 11.07 -18.15 16.14
C VAL A 176 12.38 -18.50 15.45
N VAL A 177 12.31 -19.33 14.42
CA VAL A 177 13.46 -19.81 13.65
C VAL A 177 13.28 -19.44 12.18
N LEU A 178 14.27 -18.80 11.59
CA LEU A 178 14.36 -18.61 10.15
C LEU A 178 15.01 -19.86 9.54
N GLN A 179 14.33 -20.50 8.60
CA GLN A 179 14.83 -21.66 7.87
C GLN A 179 15.08 -21.33 6.41
N ASP A 180 16.11 -21.95 5.85
CA ASP A 180 16.38 -21.92 4.42
C ASP A 180 15.33 -22.72 3.61
N PRO A 181 15.36 -22.66 2.27
CA PRO A 181 14.45 -23.45 1.44
C PRO A 181 14.56 -24.97 1.65
N GLY A 182 15.71 -25.46 2.13
CA GLY A 182 15.96 -26.87 2.46
C GLY A 182 15.46 -27.29 3.85
N GLY A 183 15.06 -26.34 4.71
CA GLY A 183 14.59 -26.57 6.07
C GLY A 183 15.68 -26.48 7.16
N ALA A 184 16.92 -26.12 6.81
CA ALA A 184 17.97 -25.90 7.79
C ALA A 184 17.72 -24.57 8.53
N GLY A 185 17.86 -24.57 9.86
CA GLY A 185 17.77 -23.34 10.66
C GLY A 185 18.98 -22.45 10.41
N LEU A 186 18.75 -21.20 10.04
CA LEU A 186 19.78 -20.21 9.76
C LEU A 186 20.06 -19.31 10.96
N ASP A 187 18.99 -18.86 11.62
CA ASP A 187 19.05 -17.99 12.79
C ASP A 187 17.75 -18.17 13.61
N SER A 188 17.79 -17.82 14.90
CA SER A 188 16.65 -17.96 15.80
C SER A 188 16.69 -16.99 16.97
N VAL A 189 15.50 -16.65 17.46
CA VAL A 189 15.30 -15.77 18.61
C VAL A 189 14.30 -16.37 19.58
N ALA A 190 14.58 -16.28 20.87
CA ALA A 190 13.64 -16.64 21.93
C ALA A 190 12.75 -15.44 22.23
N LEU A 191 11.45 -15.69 22.43
CA LEU A 191 10.46 -14.64 22.74
C LEU A 191 10.28 -14.51 24.26
N ALA A 192 9.99 -13.29 24.72
CA ALA A 192 9.57 -13.06 26.10
C ALA A 192 8.12 -13.54 26.29
N GLU A 193 7.64 -13.62 27.54
CA GLU A 193 6.30 -14.17 27.87
C GLU A 193 5.13 -13.24 27.51
N ASN A 194 5.41 -12.06 26.96
CA ASN A 194 4.45 -11.07 26.50
C ASN A 194 4.55 -10.86 24.98
N GLU A 195 3.68 -10.00 24.43
CA GLU A 195 3.85 -9.48 23.09
C GLU A 195 5.31 -9.00 22.88
N SER A 196 5.97 -9.58 21.89
CA SER A 196 7.42 -9.46 21.72
C SER A 196 7.75 -9.16 20.27
N ASP A 197 8.50 -8.08 20.06
CA ASP A 197 9.19 -7.82 18.80
C ASP A 197 10.33 -8.83 18.61
N PHE A 198 10.62 -9.17 17.37
CA PHE A 198 11.76 -9.99 17.02
C PHE A 198 12.42 -9.51 15.73
N ARG A 199 13.74 -9.71 15.67
CA ARG A 199 14.57 -9.52 14.47
C ARG A 199 15.42 -10.76 14.28
N ILE A 200 15.38 -11.32 13.07
CA ILE A 200 16.17 -12.49 12.68
C ILE A 200 16.82 -12.17 11.33
N SER A 201 18.08 -12.59 11.12
CA SER A 201 18.76 -12.36 9.85
C SER A 201 19.51 -13.56 9.31
N ALA A 202 19.67 -13.63 7.99
CA ALA A 202 20.51 -14.65 7.37
C ALA A 202 21.09 -14.19 6.02
N PRO A 203 22.33 -14.60 5.67
CA PRO A 203 22.94 -14.22 4.40
C PRO A 203 22.29 -14.95 3.22
N LEU A 204 22.00 -14.19 2.15
CA LEU A 204 21.48 -14.72 0.88
C LEU A 204 22.62 -15.29 0.03
N LYS A 205 22.70 -16.62 -0.05
CA LYS A 205 23.82 -17.32 -0.69
C LYS A 205 23.60 -17.69 -2.17
N ALA A 206 22.37 -17.67 -2.65
CA ALA A 206 22.02 -18.12 -3.99
C ALA A 206 21.03 -17.16 -4.66
N THR A 207 21.14 -17.02 -5.98
CA THR A 207 20.21 -16.26 -6.81
C THR A 207 18.98 -17.09 -7.15
N GLY A 208 17.85 -16.42 -7.36
CA GLY A 208 16.61 -17.00 -7.85
C GLY A 208 15.41 -16.71 -6.97
N LYS A 209 14.31 -17.40 -7.26
CA LYS A 209 13.03 -17.31 -6.56
C LYS A 209 13.01 -18.27 -5.38
N LEU A 210 13.52 -17.85 -4.24
CA LEU A 210 13.69 -18.68 -3.04
C LEU A 210 12.50 -18.53 -2.09
N VAL A 211 12.22 -19.58 -1.32
CA VAL A 211 11.15 -19.57 -0.31
C VAL A 211 11.74 -20.01 1.02
N TYR A 212 12.13 -19.04 1.84
CA TYR A 212 12.50 -19.25 3.24
C TYR A 212 11.25 -19.56 4.06
N LYS A 213 11.43 -19.98 5.31
CA LYS A 213 10.30 -20.23 6.22
C LYS A 213 10.57 -19.59 7.57
N LEU A 214 9.54 -19.00 8.16
CA LEU A 214 9.53 -18.68 9.58
C LEU A 214 8.78 -19.78 10.32
N VAL A 215 9.45 -20.37 11.30
CA VAL A 215 8.93 -21.49 12.10
C VAL A 215 8.89 -21.09 13.56
N ALA A 216 7.69 -21.02 14.12
CA ALA A 216 7.52 -20.86 15.57
C ALA A 216 7.56 -22.25 16.22
N LYS A 217 8.38 -22.40 17.28
CA LYS A 217 8.52 -23.63 18.05
C LYS A 217 8.25 -23.37 19.52
N ASP A 218 7.70 -24.35 20.23
CA ASP A 218 7.56 -24.29 21.69
C ASP A 218 8.87 -24.64 22.42
N SER A 219 8.81 -24.65 23.75
CA SER A 219 9.93 -24.98 24.64
C SER A 219 10.49 -26.39 24.43
N LEU A 220 9.68 -27.33 23.94
CA LEU A 220 10.08 -28.71 23.63
C LEU A 220 10.57 -28.86 22.18
N GLY A 221 10.58 -27.77 21.40
CA GLY A 221 10.99 -27.76 20.00
C GLY A 221 9.90 -28.23 19.03
N LYS A 222 8.67 -28.45 19.49
CA LYS A 222 7.53 -28.80 18.64
C LYS A 222 7.13 -27.59 17.80
N VAL A 223 6.90 -27.82 16.51
CA VAL A 223 6.46 -26.78 15.58
C VAL A 223 5.03 -26.36 15.89
N LEU A 224 4.85 -25.06 16.13
CA LEU A 224 3.55 -24.41 16.33
C LEU A 224 2.99 -23.90 14.99
N THR A 225 3.81 -23.18 14.22
CA THR A 225 3.47 -22.67 12.89
C THR A 225 4.68 -22.73 11.97
N THR A 226 4.41 -22.88 10.67
CA THR A 226 5.41 -22.84 9.59
C THR A 226 4.84 -21.99 8.49
N ASP A 227 5.48 -20.85 8.22
CA ASP A 227 4.94 -19.85 7.31
C ASP A 227 5.97 -19.44 6.24
N PRO A 228 5.60 -19.40 4.94
CA PRO A 228 6.54 -19.14 3.86
C PRO A 228 6.95 -17.67 3.79
N LEU A 229 8.22 -17.47 3.47
CA LEU A 229 8.88 -16.18 3.33
C LEU A 229 9.63 -16.12 1.98
N PRO A 230 8.91 -15.82 0.88
CA PRO A 230 9.45 -15.76 -0.46
C PRO A 230 10.33 -14.54 -0.66
N VAL A 231 11.51 -14.76 -1.25
CA VAL A 231 12.50 -13.73 -1.58
C VAL A 231 13.01 -13.97 -2.99
N GLU A 232 12.94 -12.96 -3.85
CA GLU A 232 13.58 -12.95 -5.15
C GLU A 232 14.99 -12.38 -4.99
N VAL A 233 15.99 -13.24 -5.15
CA VAL A 233 17.41 -12.88 -5.02
C VAL A 233 18.02 -12.71 -6.40
N GLN A 234 18.37 -11.49 -6.75
CA GLN A 234 19.01 -11.18 -8.02
C GLN A 234 20.53 -11.36 -7.94
N ALA A 235 21.15 -11.58 -9.10
CA ALA A 235 22.60 -11.52 -9.19
C ALA A 235 23.07 -10.09 -8.91
N ARG A 236 24.26 -9.97 -8.31
CA ARG A 236 24.88 -8.66 -8.07
C ARG A 236 25.11 -7.95 -9.40
N GLN A 237 24.83 -6.64 -9.46
CA GLN A 237 25.11 -5.85 -10.66
C GLN A 237 26.61 -5.79 -10.92
N VAL A 238 27.03 -6.21 -12.11
CA VAL A 238 28.41 -6.09 -12.58
C VAL A 238 28.59 -4.72 -13.23
N PHE A 239 29.14 -3.76 -12.49
CA PHE A 239 29.51 -2.44 -13.02
C PHE A 239 30.66 -2.49 -14.03
N ASN A 240 30.57 -1.64 -15.05
CA ASN A 240 31.70 -1.20 -15.85
C ASN A 240 32.30 0.07 -15.25
N VAL A 241 33.47 -0.06 -14.64
CA VAL A 241 34.12 0.97 -13.83
C VAL A 241 35.31 1.56 -14.59
N LEU A 242 35.38 2.89 -14.66
CA LEU A 242 36.55 3.64 -15.06
C LEU A 242 37.25 4.18 -13.81
N ILE A 243 38.56 3.97 -13.67
CA ILE A 243 39.37 4.54 -12.61
C ILE A 243 40.39 5.49 -13.24
N LEU A 244 40.40 6.74 -12.79
CA LEU A 244 41.31 7.79 -13.26
C LEU A 244 42.20 8.26 -12.12
N ASN A 245 43.50 8.00 -12.26
CA ASN A 245 44.49 8.32 -11.24
C ASN A 245 45.65 9.17 -11.77
N ASP A 246 46.06 10.20 -11.02
CA ASP A 246 47.21 11.04 -11.33
C ASP A 246 48.51 10.34 -10.89
N PHE A 247 48.46 9.55 -9.83
CA PHE A 247 49.55 8.67 -9.38
C PHE A 247 49.02 7.36 -8.76
N PRO A 248 49.82 6.27 -8.76
CA PRO A 248 49.44 5.04 -8.07
C PRO A 248 49.36 5.23 -6.55
N ALA A 249 48.23 4.87 -5.93
CA ALA A 249 48.02 4.91 -4.48
C ALA A 249 47.64 3.52 -3.93
N PHE A 250 47.99 3.26 -2.66
CA PHE A 250 47.60 2.02 -1.97
C PHE A 250 46.09 1.81 -2.01
N GLU A 251 45.31 2.85 -1.70
CA GLU A 251 43.84 2.79 -1.70
C GLU A 251 43.30 2.29 -3.04
N THR A 252 43.74 2.88 -4.15
CA THR A 252 43.29 2.48 -5.48
C THR A 252 43.80 1.09 -5.88
N LYS A 253 44.99 0.67 -5.42
CA LYS A 253 45.51 -0.69 -5.65
C LYS A 253 44.57 -1.75 -5.05
N TYR A 254 44.19 -1.61 -3.79
CA TYR A 254 43.31 -2.58 -3.15
C TYR A 254 41.87 -2.49 -3.66
N LEU A 255 41.40 -1.27 -3.97
CA LEU A 255 40.08 -1.08 -4.54
C LEU A 255 39.95 -1.70 -5.93
N LYS A 256 40.97 -1.58 -6.80
CA LYS A 256 40.92 -2.24 -8.11
C LYS A 256 40.91 -3.76 -7.99
N ASP A 257 41.68 -4.32 -7.05
CA ASP A 257 41.77 -5.76 -6.83
C ASP A 257 40.43 -6.28 -6.31
N TYR A 258 39.81 -5.58 -5.35
CA TYR A 258 38.45 -5.87 -4.89
C TYR A 258 37.42 -5.81 -6.01
N LEU A 259 37.43 -4.76 -6.83
CA LEU A 259 36.47 -4.62 -7.94
C LEU A 259 36.64 -5.76 -8.95
N ALA A 260 37.88 -6.13 -9.27
CA ALA A 260 38.19 -7.23 -10.16
C ALA A 260 37.75 -8.59 -9.56
N GLU A 261 38.01 -8.83 -8.27
CA GLU A 261 37.57 -10.03 -7.54
C GLU A 261 36.04 -10.17 -7.50
N MET A 262 35.31 -9.06 -7.38
CA MET A 262 33.84 -9.03 -7.42
C MET A 262 33.26 -9.20 -8.84
N GLY A 263 34.12 -9.37 -9.86
CA GLY A 263 33.72 -9.60 -11.24
C GLY A 263 33.39 -8.33 -12.03
N HIS A 264 33.58 -7.12 -11.45
CA HIS A 264 33.38 -5.86 -12.16
C HIS A 264 34.33 -5.73 -13.34
N LYS A 265 33.87 -5.04 -14.40
CA LYS A 265 34.69 -4.71 -15.57
C LYS A 265 35.45 -3.43 -15.26
N VAL A 266 36.76 -3.49 -15.08
CA VAL A 266 37.53 -2.33 -14.63
C VAL A 266 38.51 -1.89 -15.72
N LEU A 267 38.47 -0.61 -16.08
CA LEU A 267 39.53 0.07 -16.82
C LEU A 267 40.20 1.10 -15.92
N ILE A 268 41.51 1.05 -15.84
CA ILE A 268 42.30 2.00 -15.05
C ILE A 268 43.17 2.79 -16.01
N ARG A 269 43.15 4.11 -15.88
CA ARG A 269 44.08 5.02 -16.56
C ARG A 269 44.90 5.76 -15.50
N SER A 270 46.15 5.35 -15.35
CA SER A 270 47.10 6.01 -14.45
C SER A 270 48.05 6.89 -15.25
N LYS A 271 48.25 8.14 -14.83
CA LYS A 271 49.23 9.03 -15.46
C LYS A 271 50.64 8.60 -15.05
N LEU A 272 51.53 8.48 -16.05
CA LEU A 272 52.95 8.19 -15.84
C LEU A 272 53.76 9.49 -15.88
N THR A 273 53.52 10.29 -16.92
CA THR A 273 54.12 11.62 -17.12
C THR A 273 53.12 12.52 -17.87
N LYS A 274 53.48 13.78 -18.12
CA LYS A 274 52.61 14.73 -18.85
C LYS A 274 52.21 14.14 -20.21
N GLY A 275 50.92 13.85 -20.39
CA GLY A 275 50.36 13.30 -21.62
C GLY A 275 50.60 11.80 -21.85
N ARG A 276 51.28 11.08 -20.92
CA ARG A 276 51.51 9.63 -21.02
C ARG A 276 50.76 8.88 -19.93
N PHE A 277 50.03 7.86 -20.33
CA PHE A 277 49.17 7.07 -19.44
C PHE A 277 49.45 5.58 -19.57
N LYS A 278 49.33 4.88 -18.43
CA LYS A 278 49.27 3.43 -18.36
C LYS A 278 47.82 2.98 -18.27
N PHE A 279 47.47 1.95 -19.02
CA PHE A 279 46.14 1.33 -18.97
C PHE A 279 46.19 -0.08 -18.40
N GLU A 280 45.29 -0.39 -17.48
CA GLU A 280 45.09 -1.74 -16.94
C GLU A 280 43.62 -2.15 -17.14
N TYR A 281 43.39 -3.43 -17.45
CA TYR A 281 42.10 -3.97 -17.84
C TYR A 281 41.81 -5.24 -17.04
N PHE A 282 40.66 -5.28 -16.38
CA PHE A 282 40.20 -6.44 -15.62
C PHE A 282 38.79 -6.83 -16.06
N ASN A 283 38.55 -8.13 -16.25
CA ASN A 283 37.26 -8.70 -16.67
C ASN A 283 36.66 -8.07 -17.95
N ARG A 284 37.49 -7.47 -18.81
CA ARG A 284 37.06 -6.77 -20.03
C ARG A 284 38.06 -6.90 -21.17
N VAL A 285 37.58 -6.69 -22.40
CA VAL A 285 38.42 -6.58 -23.59
C VAL A 285 39.25 -5.29 -23.54
N LYS A 286 40.50 -5.36 -24.02
CA LYS A 286 41.47 -4.25 -24.02
C LYS A 286 41.15 -3.22 -25.10
N VAL A 287 40.23 -2.31 -24.78
CA VAL A 287 39.89 -1.16 -25.65
C VAL A 287 40.42 0.13 -25.01
N PRO A 288 41.39 0.84 -25.63
CA PRO A 288 41.90 2.11 -25.12
C PRO A 288 40.80 3.17 -25.03
N LEU A 289 40.89 4.01 -23.98
CA LEU A 289 40.00 5.15 -23.82
C LEU A 289 40.50 6.31 -24.70
N SER A 290 39.75 6.67 -25.74
CA SER A 290 40.09 7.74 -26.68
C SER A 290 39.90 9.16 -26.12
N GLY A 291 39.20 9.30 -24.99
CA GLY A 291 38.96 10.58 -24.33
C GLY A 291 37.94 10.46 -23.19
N LEU A 292 37.54 11.60 -22.62
CA LEU A 292 36.52 11.68 -21.55
C LEU A 292 35.29 12.47 -22.03
N SER A 293 34.91 12.30 -23.29
CA SER A 293 33.64 12.83 -23.82
C SER A 293 32.46 12.05 -23.25
N GLN A 294 31.26 12.64 -23.34
CA GLN A 294 30.02 11.97 -22.95
C GLN A 294 29.87 10.59 -23.63
N ALA A 295 30.06 10.53 -24.95
CA ALA A 295 29.98 9.28 -25.71
C ALA A 295 31.02 8.23 -25.29
N ALA A 296 32.22 8.64 -24.88
CA ALA A 296 33.24 7.71 -24.38
C ALA A 296 32.88 7.15 -22.99
N LEU A 297 32.15 7.94 -22.19
CA LEU A 297 31.72 7.58 -20.83
C LEU A 297 30.43 6.77 -20.78
N ASP A 298 29.62 6.77 -21.84
CA ASP A 298 28.31 6.09 -21.86
C ASP A 298 28.37 4.60 -21.49
N SER A 299 29.43 3.92 -21.95
CA SER A 299 29.65 2.50 -21.65
C SER A 299 29.96 2.18 -20.18
N PHE A 300 30.27 3.19 -19.38
CA PHE A 300 30.65 3.05 -17.97
C PHE A 300 29.47 3.34 -17.05
N ASP A 301 29.36 2.54 -16.00
CA ASP A 301 28.35 2.72 -14.96
C ASP A 301 28.86 3.60 -13.81
N LEU A 302 30.18 3.61 -13.60
CA LEU A 302 30.83 4.29 -12.49
C LEU A 302 32.21 4.81 -12.90
N LEU A 303 32.51 6.05 -12.55
CA LEU A 303 33.83 6.67 -12.62
C LEU A 303 34.37 6.86 -11.18
N ILE A 304 35.55 6.32 -10.90
CA ILE A 304 36.32 6.61 -9.71
C ILE A 304 37.46 7.53 -10.11
N ILE A 305 37.56 8.70 -9.49
CA ILE A 305 38.58 9.69 -9.83
C ILE A 305 39.19 10.30 -8.57
N ASP A 306 40.51 10.45 -8.54
CA ASP A 306 41.17 11.17 -7.45
C ASP A 306 41.03 12.69 -7.61
N SER A 307 41.13 13.40 -6.49
CA SER A 307 40.95 14.86 -6.43
C SER A 307 41.90 15.63 -7.34
N GLN A 308 43.15 15.18 -7.48
CA GLN A 308 44.16 15.80 -8.31
C GLN A 308 43.87 15.56 -9.80
N SER A 309 43.51 14.33 -10.18
CA SER A 309 43.05 13.99 -11.53
C SER A 309 41.87 14.85 -11.95
N LEU A 310 40.92 15.05 -11.04
CA LEU A 310 39.71 15.83 -11.31
C LEU A 310 40.01 17.31 -11.54
N LYS A 311 40.85 17.90 -10.68
CA LYS A 311 41.30 19.30 -10.80
C LYS A 311 42.08 19.56 -12.09
N ASN A 312 42.81 18.56 -12.57
CA ASN A 312 43.61 18.65 -13.79
C ASN A 312 42.80 18.49 -15.09
N LEU A 313 41.48 18.23 -15.02
CA LEU A 313 40.66 18.08 -16.22
C LEU A 313 40.39 19.45 -16.89
N PRO A 314 40.56 19.57 -18.22
CA PRO A 314 40.15 20.76 -18.96
C PRO A 314 38.64 21.04 -18.83
N ASN A 315 38.24 22.31 -18.90
CA ASN A 315 36.83 22.73 -18.80
C ASN A 315 35.91 22.02 -19.81
N SER A 316 36.38 21.75 -21.03
CA SER A 316 35.61 21.01 -22.04
C SER A 316 35.32 19.56 -21.60
N VAL A 317 36.26 18.92 -20.92
CA VAL A 317 36.11 17.57 -20.36
C VAL A 317 35.19 17.58 -19.14
N ILE A 318 35.31 18.59 -18.28
CA ILE A 318 34.38 18.76 -17.14
C ILE A 318 32.94 18.91 -17.62
N ASN A 319 32.70 19.66 -18.70
CA ASN A 319 31.36 19.79 -19.29
C ASN A 319 30.85 18.46 -19.85
N GLY A 320 31.70 17.71 -20.57
CA GLY A 320 31.37 16.37 -21.05
C GLY A 320 31.03 15.39 -19.92
N LEU A 321 31.79 15.44 -18.83
CA LEU A 321 31.54 14.65 -17.63
C LEU A 321 30.21 15.05 -16.95
N LYS A 322 29.91 16.35 -16.83
CA LYS A 322 28.63 16.83 -16.28
C LYS A 322 27.44 16.33 -17.10
N MET A 323 27.52 16.36 -18.43
CA MET A 323 26.47 15.81 -19.30
C MET A 323 26.31 14.29 -19.11
N ALA A 324 27.41 13.54 -19.05
CA ALA A 324 27.35 12.09 -18.78
C ALA A 324 26.70 11.76 -17.41
N ILE A 325 26.94 12.58 -16.39
CA ILE A 325 26.29 12.44 -15.08
C ILE A 325 24.79 12.75 -15.20
N ILE A 326 24.44 13.92 -15.74
CA ILE A 326 23.06 14.44 -15.74
C ILE A 326 22.16 13.63 -16.67
N ASP A 327 22.60 13.37 -17.89
CA ASP A 327 21.76 12.85 -18.98
C ASP A 327 21.82 11.33 -19.10
N ASP A 328 23.01 10.75 -18.94
CA ASP A 328 23.26 9.31 -19.13
C ASP A 328 23.27 8.54 -17.81
N GLY A 329 23.30 9.24 -16.68
CA GLY A 329 23.23 8.63 -15.35
C GLY A 329 24.54 8.06 -14.83
N LEU A 330 25.69 8.55 -15.31
CA LEU A 330 27.00 8.12 -14.83
C LEU A 330 27.14 8.39 -13.31
N GLY A 331 27.56 7.36 -12.57
CA GLY A 331 28.01 7.50 -11.19
C GLY A 331 29.43 8.03 -11.12
N VAL A 332 29.73 8.95 -10.20
CA VAL A 332 31.09 9.42 -9.94
C VAL A 332 31.41 9.30 -8.46
N PHE A 333 32.50 8.61 -8.13
CA PHE A 333 33.07 8.59 -6.80
C PHE A 333 34.39 9.36 -6.81
N VAL A 334 34.48 10.42 -6.02
CA VAL A 334 35.70 11.21 -5.88
C VAL A 334 36.50 10.69 -4.68
N GLN A 335 37.71 10.19 -4.93
CA GLN A 335 38.69 9.92 -3.87
C GLN A 335 39.26 11.26 -3.38
N ALA A 336 38.67 11.73 -2.28
CA ALA A 336 38.95 13.05 -1.74
C ALA A 336 40.32 13.13 -1.06
N ASP A 337 40.94 14.30 -1.13
CA ASP A 337 42.07 14.69 -0.30
C ASP A 337 41.75 15.99 0.46
N VAL A 338 42.69 16.48 1.27
CA VAL A 338 42.52 17.72 2.05
C VAL A 338 42.12 18.91 1.17
N SER A 339 42.66 18.98 -0.05
CA SER A 339 42.40 20.06 -1.00
C SER A 339 41.00 19.98 -1.63
N PHE A 340 40.37 18.81 -1.63
CA PHE A 340 38.97 18.62 -2.00
C PHE A 340 38.02 19.05 -0.88
N PHE A 341 38.32 18.67 0.37
CA PHE A 341 37.48 19.01 1.53
C PHE A 341 37.41 20.52 1.80
N GLN A 342 38.52 21.23 1.55
CA GLN A 342 38.60 22.69 1.73
C GLN A 342 38.09 23.47 0.51
N GLY A 343 37.83 22.81 -0.62
CA GLY A 343 37.41 23.46 -1.85
C GLY A 343 35.92 23.81 -1.85
N SER A 344 35.58 25.04 -2.23
CA SER A 344 34.19 25.51 -2.39
C SER A 344 33.53 25.05 -3.70
N GLU A 345 34.34 24.80 -4.74
CA GLU A 345 33.87 24.34 -6.05
C GLU A 345 34.30 22.88 -6.31
N ASN A 346 33.36 21.96 -6.14
CA ASN A 346 33.49 20.58 -6.60
C ASN A 346 32.27 20.19 -7.46
N LEU A 347 32.34 19.06 -8.16
CA LEU A 347 31.35 18.70 -9.20
C LEU A 347 29.89 18.75 -8.74
N ALA A 348 29.63 18.48 -7.46
CA ALA A 348 28.29 18.41 -6.89
C ALA A 348 28.05 19.40 -5.75
N SER A 349 28.96 20.34 -5.52
CA SER A 349 28.93 21.27 -4.38
C SER A 349 28.76 20.55 -3.03
N LEU A 350 29.47 19.44 -2.84
CA LEU A 350 29.58 18.74 -1.56
C LEU A 350 30.32 19.65 -0.57
N LYS A 351 29.78 19.83 0.63
CA LYS A 351 30.38 20.69 1.65
C LYS A 351 30.84 19.89 2.85
N PHE A 352 31.86 20.38 3.52
CA PHE A 352 32.53 19.68 4.62
C PHE A 352 32.77 20.64 5.79
N ASN A 353 32.55 20.12 7.00
CA ASN A 353 32.94 20.77 8.25
C ASN A 353 34.21 20.12 8.78
N THR A 354 35.00 20.89 9.52
CA THR A 354 36.17 20.34 10.22
C THR A 354 35.73 19.51 11.42
N ASP A 355 36.44 18.41 11.66
CA ASP A 355 36.25 17.55 12.82
C ASP A 355 37.62 17.10 13.33
N ARG A 356 37.88 17.27 14.62
CA ARG A 356 39.19 16.94 15.22
C ARG A 356 39.44 15.43 15.30
N ASN A 357 38.39 14.62 15.20
CA ASN A 357 38.52 13.16 15.25
C ASN A 357 39.10 12.60 13.95
N THR A 358 40.09 11.73 14.07
CA THR A 358 40.76 11.04 12.94
C THR A 358 40.43 9.55 12.88
N SER A 359 39.56 9.07 13.77
CA SER A 359 39.05 7.70 13.77
C SER A 359 37.57 7.68 14.12
N ILE A 360 36.83 6.72 13.53
CA ILE A 360 35.39 6.56 13.72
C ILE A 360 35.01 5.09 13.78
N ARG A 361 33.86 4.79 14.40
CA ARG A 361 33.22 3.47 14.37
C ARG A 361 31.84 3.63 13.76
N LEU A 362 31.60 2.98 12.63
CA LEU A 362 30.32 3.08 11.93
C LEU A 362 29.26 2.18 12.57
N ASN A 363 27.98 2.56 12.48
CA ASN A 363 26.86 1.77 13.00
C ASN A 363 26.82 0.32 12.50
N PRO A 364 27.13 0.00 11.22
CA PRO A 364 27.19 -1.39 10.76
C PRO A 364 28.36 -2.18 11.37
N PHE A 365 29.42 -1.49 11.83
CA PHE A 365 30.66 -2.10 12.31
C PHE A 365 31.12 -1.52 13.65
N PRO A 366 30.32 -1.62 14.73
CA PRO A 366 30.59 -0.91 15.98
C PRO A 366 31.88 -1.38 16.68
N ARG A 367 32.42 -2.55 16.29
CA ARG A 367 33.65 -3.14 16.86
C ARG A 367 34.92 -2.80 16.08
N VAL A 368 34.81 -2.07 14.96
CA VAL A 368 35.95 -1.78 14.07
C VAL A 368 36.15 -0.27 13.99
N ALA A 369 37.33 0.19 14.44
CA ALA A 369 37.76 1.57 14.25
C ALA A 369 38.31 1.74 12.82
N LEU A 370 37.85 2.79 12.14
CA LEU A 370 38.26 3.18 10.80
C LEU A 370 38.99 4.53 10.84
N PRO A 371 40.12 4.69 10.14
CA PRO A 371 40.75 5.99 9.97
C PRO A 371 39.89 6.92 9.11
N LYS A 372 39.88 8.22 9.44
CA LYS A 372 39.23 9.25 8.64
C LYS A 372 40.02 10.55 8.62
N SER A 373 39.86 11.33 7.56
CA SER A 373 40.32 12.72 7.49
C SER A 373 39.63 13.55 8.59
N PRO A 374 40.21 14.68 9.04
CA PRO A 374 39.65 15.56 10.05
C PRO A 374 38.49 16.43 9.51
N PHE A 375 37.57 15.79 8.78
CA PHE A 375 36.40 16.40 8.16
C PHE A 375 35.19 15.48 8.32
N VAL A 376 34.00 16.07 8.16
CA VAL A 376 32.70 15.40 8.05
C VAL A 376 31.85 16.14 7.02
N PHE A 377 30.87 15.49 6.40
CA PHE A 377 30.00 16.17 5.46
C PHE A 377 29.06 17.14 6.18
N GLU A 378 28.87 18.33 5.60
CA GLU A 378 27.84 19.28 6.00
C GLU A 378 26.49 18.85 5.39
N LYS A 379 25.46 18.74 6.24
CA LYS A 379 24.12 18.40 5.80
C LYS A 379 23.58 19.50 4.87
N SER A 380 23.19 19.11 3.66
CA SER A 380 22.66 20.04 2.65
C SER A 380 21.51 19.39 1.85
N VAL A 381 20.70 20.21 1.21
CA VAL A 381 19.56 19.74 0.41
C VAL A 381 20.05 18.85 -0.73
N GLY A 382 19.43 17.68 -0.88
CA GLY A 382 19.76 16.69 -1.91
C GLY A 382 20.99 15.83 -1.59
N LEU A 383 21.61 15.99 -0.41
CA LEU A 383 22.65 15.09 0.08
C LEU A 383 22.00 13.82 0.67
N GLU A 384 22.36 12.66 0.14
CA GLU A 384 21.95 11.35 0.64
C GLU A 384 23.12 10.70 1.38
N THR A 385 22.86 10.30 2.63
CA THR A 385 23.86 9.69 3.51
C THR A 385 24.02 8.21 3.17
N VAL A 386 25.26 7.72 3.21
CA VAL A 386 25.58 6.29 3.06
C VAL A 386 26.02 5.72 4.40
N HIS A 387 27.00 6.36 5.03
CA HIS A 387 27.50 5.98 6.35
C HIS A 387 27.45 7.17 7.29
N GLU A 388 26.89 6.95 8.48
CA GLU A 388 26.79 7.94 9.55
C GLU A 388 27.14 7.33 10.91
N THR A 389 27.47 8.19 11.86
CA THR A 389 27.74 7.82 13.26
C THR A 389 27.33 8.98 14.15
N ASP A 390 26.48 8.75 15.15
CA ASP A 390 26.10 9.74 16.17
C ASP A 390 25.86 11.16 15.60
N SER A 391 25.07 11.25 14.51
CA SER A 391 24.72 12.46 13.73
C SER A 391 25.79 13.06 12.79
N GLN A 392 26.99 12.49 12.71
CA GLN A 392 28.01 12.85 11.74
C GLN A 392 27.88 12.03 10.45
N ILE A 393 28.01 12.72 9.30
CA ILE A 393 27.94 12.10 7.98
C ILE A 393 29.38 11.84 7.48
N ILE A 394 29.71 10.57 7.27
CA ILE A 394 31.08 10.11 6.94
C ILE A 394 31.25 9.84 5.44
N SER A 395 30.19 9.41 4.77
CA SER A 395 30.16 9.30 3.33
C SER A 395 28.76 9.58 2.82
N ALA A 396 28.69 10.28 1.70
CA ALA A 396 27.44 10.71 1.12
C ALA A 396 27.59 10.86 -0.39
N TYR A 397 26.45 10.94 -1.06
CA TYR A 397 26.36 11.32 -2.45
C TYR A 397 25.27 12.35 -2.66
N LYS A 398 25.34 13.03 -3.80
CA LYS A 398 24.32 13.97 -4.25
C LYS A 398 23.83 13.56 -5.62
N ARG A 399 22.52 13.64 -5.86
CA ARG A 399 21.94 13.40 -7.19
C ARG A 399 22.20 14.59 -8.11
N MET A 400 22.52 14.28 -9.35
CA MET A 400 22.70 15.25 -10.42
C MET A 400 22.07 14.67 -11.69
N GLY A 401 20.87 15.13 -12.05
CA GLY A 401 20.07 14.51 -13.12
C GLY A 401 19.79 13.03 -12.82
N LYS A 402 20.10 12.16 -13.78
CA LYS A 402 19.98 10.69 -13.63
C LYS A 402 21.15 10.07 -12.85
N GLY A 403 22.27 10.79 -12.72
CA GLY A 403 23.51 10.32 -12.12
C GLY A 403 23.68 10.77 -10.67
N ARG A 404 24.83 10.39 -10.10
CA ARG A 404 25.18 10.68 -8.71
C ARG A 404 26.66 10.95 -8.58
N VAL A 405 27.00 11.88 -7.69
CA VAL A 405 28.40 12.17 -7.33
C VAL A 405 28.55 12.01 -5.84
N GLY A 406 29.47 11.16 -5.40
CA GLY A 406 29.72 10.89 -3.99
C GLY A 406 31.19 10.88 -3.63
N SER A 407 31.43 10.88 -2.32
CA SER A 407 32.77 10.77 -1.74
C SER A 407 32.69 10.24 -0.30
N THR A 408 33.84 10.07 0.33
CA THR A 408 33.97 9.68 1.74
C THR A 408 35.12 10.45 2.39
N VAL A 409 35.01 10.67 3.70
CA VAL A 409 36.12 11.16 4.53
C VAL A 409 36.96 10.01 5.12
N LEU A 410 36.61 8.74 4.84
CA LEU A 410 37.39 7.60 5.28
C LEU A 410 38.72 7.53 4.54
N GLU A 411 39.77 7.18 5.28
CA GLU A 411 41.11 7.01 4.73
C GLU A 411 41.67 5.64 5.07
N LYS A 412 42.67 5.21 4.30
CA LYS A 412 43.44 3.98 4.55
C LYS A 412 42.55 2.75 4.73
N THR A 413 41.47 2.65 3.96
CA THR A 413 40.51 1.54 4.13
C THR A 413 41.14 0.20 3.78
N TYR A 414 42.21 0.21 2.96
CA TYR A 414 43.03 -0.96 2.68
C TYR A 414 43.63 -1.65 3.90
N GLU A 415 43.83 -0.95 5.02
CA GLU A 415 44.32 -1.55 6.27
C GLU A 415 43.35 -2.60 6.81
N LEU A 416 42.06 -2.53 6.47
CA LEU A 416 41.09 -3.58 6.82
C LEU A 416 41.47 -4.92 6.19
N LEU A 417 41.90 -4.92 4.92
CA LEU A 417 42.31 -6.14 4.23
C LEU A 417 43.60 -6.70 4.85
N LEU A 418 44.56 -5.83 5.13
CA LEU A 418 45.83 -6.21 5.76
C LEU A 418 45.64 -6.80 7.16
N ASN A 419 44.61 -6.34 7.88
CA ASN A 419 44.24 -6.82 9.21
C ASN A 419 43.24 -7.99 9.19
N GLY A 420 43.01 -8.62 8.03
CA GLY A 420 42.11 -9.78 7.90
C GLY A 420 40.61 -9.47 7.98
N LYS A 421 40.21 -8.20 8.00
CA LYS A 421 38.80 -7.74 8.09
C LYS A 421 38.14 -7.62 6.72
N LYS A 422 38.30 -8.64 5.86
CA LYS A 422 37.81 -8.65 4.46
C LYS A 422 36.29 -8.43 4.37
N ALA A 423 35.50 -9.04 5.25
CA ALA A 423 34.04 -8.87 5.25
C ALA A 423 33.63 -7.39 5.44
N VAL A 424 34.29 -6.68 6.36
CA VAL A 424 34.02 -5.26 6.64
C VAL A 424 34.44 -4.39 5.45
N TYR A 425 35.60 -4.67 4.85
CA TYR A 425 36.06 -3.97 3.64
C TYR A 425 35.07 -4.12 2.47
N ASN A 426 34.62 -5.35 2.21
CA ASN A 426 33.70 -5.65 1.13
C ASN A 426 32.35 -4.95 1.34
N GLN A 427 31.81 -5.02 2.56
CA GLN A 427 30.55 -4.36 2.89
C GLN A 427 30.68 -2.84 2.74
N LEU A 428 31.72 -2.23 3.32
CA LEU A 428 32.00 -0.79 3.21
C LEU A 428 32.03 -0.29 1.76
N TRP A 429 32.83 -0.92 0.89
CA TRP A 429 32.95 -0.48 -0.50
C TRP A 429 31.72 -0.79 -1.33
N SER A 430 30.99 -1.86 -1.00
CA SER A 430 29.70 -2.11 -1.65
C SER A 430 28.66 -1.05 -1.30
N GLU A 431 28.56 -0.67 -0.03
CA GLU A 431 27.63 0.37 0.43
C GLU A 431 27.99 1.74 -0.17
N LEU A 432 29.28 2.04 -0.36
CA LEU A 432 29.75 3.27 -1.03
C LEU A 432 29.41 3.31 -2.53
N LEU A 433 29.65 2.22 -3.26
CA LEU A 433 29.63 2.23 -4.73
C LEU A 433 28.30 1.77 -5.34
N GLU A 434 27.57 0.84 -4.71
CA GLU A 434 26.28 0.37 -5.22
C GLU A 434 25.27 1.51 -5.45
N PRO A 435 25.10 2.46 -4.52
CA PRO A 435 24.20 3.58 -4.74
C PRO A 435 24.66 4.50 -5.86
N LEU A 436 25.96 4.59 -6.16
CA LEU A 436 26.49 5.49 -7.19
C LEU A 436 26.34 4.95 -8.60
N GLY A 437 26.40 3.63 -8.79
CA GLY A 437 26.37 3.02 -10.11
C GLY A 437 25.15 3.43 -10.94
N LYS A 438 25.37 3.61 -12.26
CA LYS A 438 24.33 3.87 -13.25
C LYS A 438 23.21 2.86 -13.08
N ARG A 439 22.03 3.36 -12.69
CA ARG A 439 20.83 2.53 -12.60
C ARG A 439 20.40 2.19 -14.01
N LYS A 440 20.21 0.90 -14.29
CA LYS A 440 19.52 0.51 -15.52
C LYS A 440 18.11 1.06 -15.45
N ALA A 441 17.79 2.03 -16.31
CA ALA A 441 16.43 2.55 -16.42
C ALA A 441 15.53 1.38 -16.83
N THR A 442 14.77 0.87 -15.86
CA THR A 442 13.63 0.01 -16.17
C THR A 442 12.51 0.98 -16.50
N GLY A 443 12.23 1.19 -17.79
CA GLY A 443 11.09 2.01 -18.23
C GLY A 443 9.73 1.52 -17.70
N THR A 444 9.73 0.36 -17.04
CA THR A 444 8.59 -0.25 -16.37
C THR A 444 8.95 -0.61 -14.93
N SER A 445 8.14 -0.16 -13.96
CA SER A 445 8.22 -0.59 -12.56
C SER A 445 6.88 -1.18 -12.09
N TRP A 446 6.97 -2.10 -11.14
CA TRP A 446 5.81 -2.77 -10.57
C TRP A 446 5.80 -2.57 -9.06
N GLU A 447 4.63 -2.31 -8.52
CA GLU A 447 4.39 -2.13 -7.09
C GLU A 447 3.19 -2.98 -6.67
N THR A 448 3.15 -3.41 -5.42
CA THR A 448 1.98 -4.08 -4.85
C THR A 448 1.50 -3.36 -3.60
N GLN A 449 0.18 -3.19 -3.50
CA GLN A 449 -0.45 -2.53 -2.35
C GLN A 449 -0.73 -3.52 -1.21
N ASN A 450 -0.95 -4.80 -1.54
CA ASN A 450 -1.31 -5.85 -0.58
C ASN A 450 -0.18 -6.87 -0.55
N GLY A 451 0.43 -7.10 0.62
CA GLY A 451 1.64 -7.92 0.80
C GLY A 451 1.65 -9.26 0.03
N MET A 452 1.45 -10.38 0.72
CA MET A 452 1.45 -11.69 0.07
C MET A 452 0.03 -12.06 -0.39
N PRO A 453 -0.22 -12.31 -1.69
CA PRO A 453 -1.55 -12.72 -2.16
C PRO A 453 -1.93 -14.12 -1.68
N TYR A 454 -3.23 -14.32 -1.48
CA TYR A 454 -3.83 -15.60 -1.14
C TYR A 454 -4.54 -16.20 -2.36
N LEU A 455 -4.60 -17.53 -2.38
CA LEU A 455 -5.28 -18.30 -3.40
C LEU A 455 -6.76 -17.88 -3.53
N ASN A 456 -7.20 -17.58 -4.76
CA ASN A 456 -8.56 -17.14 -5.11
C ASN A 456 -9.01 -15.81 -4.49
N GLU A 457 -8.12 -15.06 -3.83
CA GLU A 457 -8.41 -13.72 -3.32
C GLU A 457 -7.99 -12.64 -4.33
N PRO A 458 -8.64 -11.46 -4.34
CA PRO A 458 -8.27 -10.36 -5.22
C PRO A 458 -6.87 -9.82 -4.88
N PHE A 459 -5.98 -9.84 -5.87
CA PHE A 459 -4.64 -9.28 -5.79
C PHE A 459 -4.54 -8.02 -6.64
N ARG A 460 -4.18 -6.89 -6.00
CA ARG A 460 -3.99 -5.60 -6.66
C ARG A 460 -2.51 -5.30 -6.83
N PHE A 461 -2.17 -4.76 -7.99
CA PHE A 461 -0.82 -4.28 -8.32
C PHE A 461 -0.92 -2.95 -9.07
N SER A 462 0.15 -2.18 -9.02
CA SER A 462 0.34 -1.02 -9.86
C SER A 462 1.55 -1.20 -10.78
N LEU A 463 1.41 -0.64 -11.98
CA LEU A 463 2.38 -0.67 -13.06
C LEU A 463 2.67 0.78 -13.44
N SER A 464 3.93 1.18 -13.40
CA SER A 464 4.37 2.46 -13.96
C SER A 464 5.13 2.18 -15.25
N THR A 465 4.67 2.70 -16.38
CA THR A 465 5.29 2.52 -17.70
C THR A 465 5.04 3.72 -18.60
N SER A 466 5.97 4.00 -19.51
CA SER A 466 5.81 5.01 -20.56
C SER A 466 4.91 4.57 -21.72
N ASP A 467 4.44 3.31 -21.72
CA ASP A 467 3.54 2.82 -22.76
C ASP A 467 2.15 3.46 -22.64
N VAL A 468 1.62 3.93 -23.77
CA VAL A 468 0.33 4.63 -23.86
C VAL A 468 -0.86 3.70 -23.58
N SER A 469 -0.71 2.39 -23.80
CA SER A 469 -1.79 1.41 -23.59
C SER A 469 -1.19 0.04 -23.22
N PRO A 470 -0.68 -0.12 -21.99
CA PRO A 470 -0.03 -1.34 -21.55
C PRO A 470 -1.02 -2.50 -21.48
N VAL A 471 -0.59 -3.68 -21.92
CA VAL A 471 -1.38 -4.92 -21.81
C VAL A 471 -0.65 -5.86 -20.87
N VAL A 472 -1.29 -6.21 -19.76
CA VAL A 472 -0.73 -7.14 -18.78
C VAL A 472 -1.39 -8.50 -18.94
N THR A 473 -0.56 -9.54 -19.01
CA THR A 473 -1.00 -10.93 -19.07
C THR A 473 -0.51 -11.73 -17.87
N THR A 474 -1.32 -12.69 -17.44
CA THR A 474 -0.90 -13.70 -16.48
C THR A 474 -0.02 -14.75 -17.15
N ALA A 475 0.70 -15.56 -16.36
CA ALA A 475 1.47 -16.70 -16.88
C ALA A 475 0.66 -17.69 -17.74
N ASN A 476 -0.66 -17.71 -17.58
CA ASN A 476 -1.58 -18.57 -18.33
C ASN A 476 -2.11 -17.90 -19.62
N GLY A 477 -1.63 -16.70 -19.96
CA GLY A 477 -2.06 -15.95 -21.15
C GLY A 477 -3.35 -15.12 -20.98
N ASN A 478 -3.98 -15.13 -19.80
CA ASN A 478 -5.17 -14.31 -19.56
C ASN A 478 -4.81 -12.83 -19.42
N ASN A 479 -5.53 -11.97 -20.12
CA ASN A 479 -5.40 -10.51 -19.98
C ASN A 479 -5.93 -10.04 -18.64
N VAL A 480 -5.24 -9.08 -18.03
CA VAL A 480 -5.65 -8.38 -16.82
C VAL A 480 -6.08 -6.97 -17.21
N SER A 481 -7.33 -6.61 -16.89
CA SER A 481 -7.82 -5.25 -17.11
C SER A 481 -7.07 -4.25 -16.23
N LEU A 482 -6.63 -3.16 -16.83
CA LEU A 482 -5.93 -2.07 -16.17
C LEU A 482 -6.79 -0.81 -16.13
N LYS A 483 -6.61 -0.02 -15.08
CA LYS A 483 -7.20 1.29 -14.89
C LYS A 483 -6.08 2.32 -14.77
N GLN A 484 -6.05 3.30 -15.66
CA GLN A 484 -5.09 4.40 -15.60
C GLN A 484 -5.44 5.37 -14.46
N TYR A 485 -4.42 5.94 -13.82
CA TYR A 485 -4.59 7.06 -12.91
C TYR A 485 -4.77 8.36 -13.70
N VAL A 486 -5.76 9.18 -13.31
CA VAL A 486 -6.09 10.43 -14.03
C VAL A 486 -4.94 11.44 -13.94
N ASP A 487 -4.34 11.59 -12.76
CA ASP A 487 -3.28 12.57 -12.51
C ASP A 487 -1.89 12.08 -12.93
N LEU A 488 -1.73 10.78 -13.20
CA LEU A 488 -0.47 10.13 -13.52
C LEU A 488 -0.65 9.18 -14.71
N PRO A 489 -0.55 9.66 -15.96
CA PRO A 489 -0.79 8.85 -17.15
C PRO A 489 0.13 7.63 -17.29
N GLU A 490 1.33 7.69 -16.72
CA GLU A 490 2.28 6.57 -16.71
C GLU A 490 1.90 5.48 -15.70
N LYS A 491 0.97 5.75 -14.78
CA LYS A 491 0.60 4.83 -13.69
C LYS A 491 -0.74 4.14 -13.97
N TRP A 492 -0.72 2.82 -13.82
CA TRP A 492 -1.86 1.93 -14.06
C TRP A 492 -2.09 1.03 -12.84
N GLU A 493 -3.34 0.72 -12.51
CA GLU A 493 -3.74 -0.23 -11.49
C GLU A 493 -4.41 -1.46 -12.14
N GLY A 494 -4.03 -2.66 -11.71
CA GLY A 494 -4.65 -3.90 -12.16
C GLY A 494 -5.10 -4.77 -11.00
N ARG A 495 -6.11 -5.62 -11.25
CA ARG A 495 -6.58 -6.63 -10.30
C ARG A 495 -6.61 -8.00 -10.95
N THR A 496 -6.00 -8.99 -10.30
CA THR A 496 -6.04 -10.39 -10.72
C THR A 496 -6.46 -11.30 -9.58
N TYR A 497 -6.81 -12.56 -9.90
CA TYR A 497 -7.24 -13.58 -8.94
C TYR A 497 -6.34 -14.80 -9.11
N PRO A 498 -5.27 -14.93 -8.30
CA PRO A 498 -4.31 -16.00 -8.49
C PRO A 498 -4.92 -17.37 -8.20
N ARG A 499 -4.78 -18.30 -9.16
CA ARG A 499 -5.37 -19.66 -9.08
C ARG A 499 -4.37 -20.75 -8.74
N LYS A 500 -3.08 -20.43 -8.67
CA LYS A 500 -1.99 -21.40 -8.42
C LYS A 500 -1.15 -20.94 -7.24
N LYS A 501 -0.87 -21.84 -6.31
CA LYS A 501 0.06 -21.60 -5.18
C LYS A 501 1.49 -21.48 -5.67
N GLY A 502 2.33 -20.76 -4.91
CA GLY A 502 3.74 -20.55 -5.20
C GLY A 502 4.01 -19.35 -6.10
N TRP A 503 5.16 -19.36 -6.76
CA TRP A 503 5.59 -18.27 -7.64
C TRP A 503 4.72 -18.18 -8.90
N ASN A 504 4.12 -17.01 -9.10
CA ASN A 504 3.34 -16.61 -10.26
C ASN A 504 3.98 -15.38 -10.91
N GLN A 505 3.53 -15.08 -12.13
CA GLN A 505 4.11 -14.01 -12.95
C GLN A 505 3.02 -13.19 -13.64
N LEU A 506 3.22 -11.88 -13.68
CA LEU A 506 2.58 -10.98 -14.62
C LEU A 506 3.61 -10.49 -15.63
N ARG A 507 3.20 -10.33 -16.88
CA ARG A 507 4.08 -9.90 -17.98
C ARG A 507 3.43 -8.75 -18.73
N LEU A 508 4.25 -7.82 -19.16
CA LEU A 508 3.84 -6.82 -20.14
C LEU A 508 3.97 -7.42 -21.54
N THR A 509 2.92 -7.34 -22.36
CA THR A 509 2.95 -7.90 -23.71
C THR A 509 3.93 -7.14 -24.61
N GLN A 510 4.05 -5.84 -24.40
CA GLN A 510 4.95 -4.94 -25.14
C GLN A 510 6.43 -5.15 -24.78
N ASP A 511 6.74 -5.50 -23.53
CA ASP A 511 8.09 -5.83 -23.08
C ASP A 511 8.09 -7.13 -22.26
N THR A 512 8.27 -8.24 -22.98
CA THR A 512 8.29 -9.58 -22.38
C THR A 512 9.49 -9.82 -21.47
N THR A 513 10.50 -8.94 -21.48
CA THR A 513 11.66 -9.02 -20.58
C THR A 513 11.35 -8.50 -19.18
N LYS A 514 10.25 -7.74 -19.02
CA LYS A 514 9.81 -7.18 -17.74
C LYS A 514 8.71 -8.04 -17.15
N VAL A 515 9.13 -8.92 -16.24
CA VAL A 515 8.24 -9.85 -15.54
C VAL A 515 8.12 -9.42 -14.08
N PHE A 516 6.88 -9.34 -13.59
CA PHE A 516 6.59 -9.15 -12.18
C PHE A 516 6.35 -10.51 -11.53
N ASN A 517 7.26 -10.94 -10.66
CA ASN A 517 7.13 -12.16 -9.90
C ASN A 517 6.42 -11.86 -8.57
N TYR A 518 5.44 -12.69 -8.22
CA TYR A 518 4.75 -12.62 -6.93
C TYR A 518 4.47 -14.02 -6.41
N PHE A 519 4.41 -14.19 -5.09
CA PHE A 519 4.23 -15.50 -4.46
C PHE A 519 2.83 -15.61 -3.84
N VAL A 520 2.11 -16.65 -4.22
CA VAL A 520 0.74 -16.92 -3.77
C VAL A 520 0.75 -17.99 -2.69
N THR A 521 0.20 -17.65 -1.52
CA THR A 521 0.00 -18.59 -0.41
C THR A 521 -1.45 -19.02 -0.30
N ASP A 522 -1.78 -19.85 0.68
CA ASP A 522 -3.15 -20.20 1.04
C ASP A 522 -3.48 -19.82 2.49
N ALA A 523 -4.75 -20.02 2.88
CA ALA A 523 -5.27 -19.69 4.19
C ALA A 523 -4.73 -20.56 5.35
N THR A 524 -3.90 -21.58 5.06
CA THR A 524 -3.25 -22.39 6.11
C THR A 524 -2.02 -21.71 6.68
N HIS A 525 -1.41 -20.80 5.91
CA HIS A 525 -0.25 -20.02 6.32
C HIS A 525 -0.63 -18.60 6.72
N TRP A 526 0.19 -17.98 7.56
CA TRP A 526 0.05 -16.62 8.03
C TRP A 526 -1.32 -16.32 8.65
N LYS A 527 -1.93 -17.32 9.31
CA LYS A 527 -3.27 -17.22 9.92
C LYS A 527 -3.38 -16.05 10.89
N ALA A 528 -2.40 -15.90 11.78
CA ALA A 528 -2.39 -14.82 12.77
C ALA A 528 -2.21 -13.44 12.12
N VAL A 529 -1.33 -13.30 11.13
CA VAL A 529 -1.18 -12.05 10.33
C VAL A 529 -2.48 -11.72 9.59
N SER A 530 -3.12 -12.70 8.95
CA SER A 530 -4.37 -12.51 8.20
C SER A 530 -5.53 -12.14 9.12
N ALA A 531 -5.66 -12.80 10.27
CA ALA A 531 -6.66 -12.50 11.28
C ALA A 531 -6.44 -11.10 11.89
N TYR A 532 -5.21 -10.78 12.30
CA TYR A 532 -4.87 -9.45 12.81
C TYR A 532 -5.18 -8.35 11.79
N GLY A 533 -4.77 -8.51 10.53
CA GLY A 533 -5.09 -7.56 9.46
C GLY A 533 -6.60 -7.40 9.23
N THR A 534 -7.35 -8.51 9.25
CA THR A 534 -8.82 -8.48 9.11
C THR A 534 -9.45 -7.70 10.27
N ILE A 535 -9.03 -7.95 11.51
CA ILE A 535 -9.51 -7.23 12.69
C ILE A 535 -9.25 -5.72 12.53
N GLN A 536 -8.02 -5.31 12.18
CA GLN A 536 -7.67 -3.90 12.05
C GLN A 536 -8.48 -3.19 10.95
N GLU A 537 -8.66 -3.82 9.79
CA GLU A 537 -9.44 -3.23 8.70
C GLU A 537 -10.94 -3.14 9.04
N ASN A 538 -11.50 -4.13 9.76
CA ASN A 538 -12.90 -4.07 10.20
C ASN A 538 -13.10 -2.98 11.26
N LYS A 539 -12.18 -2.83 12.22
CA LYS A 539 -12.21 -1.71 13.17
C LYS A 539 -12.19 -0.37 12.45
N ARG A 540 -11.29 -0.22 11.47
CA ARG A 540 -11.15 1.02 10.71
C ARG A 540 -12.39 1.36 9.90
N PHE A 541 -13.05 0.37 9.31
CA PHE A 541 -14.18 0.57 8.40
C PHE A 541 -15.53 0.69 9.13
N PHE A 542 -15.78 -0.11 10.17
CA PHE A 542 -17.08 -0.15 10.85
C PHE A 542 -17.17 0.71 12.10
N ASN A 543 -16.04 1.09 12.73
CA ASN A 543 -16.05 1.96 13.91
C ASN A 543 -15.88 3.45 13.55
N SER A 544 -15.83 3.81 12.26
CA SER A 544 -15.92 5.22 11.84
C SER A 544 -17.36 5.72 11.98
N GLU A 545 -17.56 6.90 12.55
CA GLU A 545 -18.88 7.50 12.86
C GLU A 545 -19.85 7.53 11.65
N GLU A 546 -19.33 7.55 10.42
CA GLU A 546 -20.11 7.55 9.16
C GLU A 546 -20.86 6.23 8.86
N ALA A 547 -20.51 5.10 9.49
CA ALA A 547 -21.16 3.80 9.22
C ALA A 547 -22.53 3.65 9.90
N SER A 548 -23.00 4.69 10.59
CA SER A 548 -24.21 4.66 11.40
C SER A 548 -25.40 5.23 10.64
N THR A 549 -26.46 4.41 10.51
CA THR A 549 -27.87 4.82 10.41
C THR A 549 -28.49 4.97 9.01
N SER A 550 -28.58 3.88 8.22
CA SER A 550 -29.70 3.75 7.29
C SER A 550 -30.84 2.96 7.95
N ARG A 551 -31.65 3.64 8.79
CA ARG A 551 -32.90 3.03 9.28
C ARG A 551 -33.86 2.93 8.10
N LYS A 552 -34.26 1.70 7.74
CA LYS A 552 -35.32 1.47 6.75
C LYS A 552 -36.63 1.99 7.35
N ILE A 553 -37.10 3.13 6.87
CA ILE A 553 -38.42 3.69 7.23
C ILE A 553 -39.43 3.09 6.26
N SER A 554 -40.38 2.29 6.77
CA SER A 554 -41.55 1.87 6.00
C SER A 554 -42.70 2.87 6.16
N LEU A 555 -43.41 3.14 5.06
CA LEU A 555 -44.58 4.01 5.02
C LEU A 555 -45.84 3.13 5.01
N GLU A 556 -46.58 3.10 6.11
CA GLU A 556 -47.88 2.41 6.14
C GLU A 556 -49.02 3.39 5.78
N PRO A 557 -49.82 3.10 4.75
CA PRO A 557 -50.96 3.94 4.40
C PRO A 557 -52.03 3.88 5.49
N VAL A 558 -52.57 5.03 5.87
CA VAL A 558 -53.77 5.12 6.70
C VAL A 558 -54.91 4.39 5.98
N SER A 559 -55.67 3.58 6.72
CA SER A 559 -56.74 2.75 6.17
C SER A 559 -57.73 3.55 5.31
N PHE A 560 -57.93 3.08 4.08
CA PHE A 560 -58.84 3.64 3.07
C PHE A 560 -60.27 3.83 3.61
N TRP A 561 -60.71 2.94 4.49
CA TRP A 561 -62.10 2.86 4.96
C TRP A 561 -62.54 4.09 5.76
N TRP A 562 -61.61 4.75 6.49
CA TRP A 562 -61.94 5.95 7.25
C TRP A 562 -62.35 7.11 6.34
N PHE A 563 -61.58 7.34 5.27
CA PHE A 563 -61.90 8.40 4.31
C PHE A 563 -63.13 8.04 3.47
N PHE A 564 -63.29 6.76 3.11
CA PHE A 564 -64.46 6.30 2.38
C PHE A 564 -65.76 6.48 3.19
N ALA A 565 -65.76 6.16 4.48
CA ALA A 565 -66.93 6.36 5.34
C ALA A 565 -67.35 7.83 5.43
N VAL A 566 -66.39 8.75 5.59
CA VAL A 566 -66.65 10.20 5.59
C VAL A 566 -67.25 10.65 4.26
N PHE A 567 -66.70 10.18 3.13
CA PHE A 567 -67.24 10.49 1.80
C PHE A 567 -68.69 10.03 1.63
N VAL A 568 -69.00 8.79 2.02
CA VAL A 568 -70.34 8.22 1.91
C VAL A 568 -71.34 8.98 2.79
N LEU A 569 -70.96 9.35 4.03
CA LEU A 569 -71.82 10.14 4.91
C LEU A 569 -72.11 11.53 4.33
N CYS A 570 -71.10 12.22 3.80
CA CYS A 570 -71.29 13.54 3.20
C CYS A 570 -72.11 13.50 1.91
N MET A 571 -71.89 12.51 1.04
CA MET A 571 -72.70 12.32 -0.17
C MET A 571 -74.13 11.87 0.15
N GLY A 572 -74.30 11.02 1.15
CA GLY A 572 -75.62 10.64 1.67
C GLY A 572 -76.40 11.85 2.18
N TYR A 573 -75.75 12.74 2.94
CA TYR A 573 -76.34 14.00 3.39
C TYR A 573 -76.73 14.92 2.21
N LEU A 574 -75.82 15.12 1.24
CA LEU A 574 -76.09 15.94 0.05
C LEU A 574 -77.23 15.38 -0.82
N TRP A 575 -77.44 14.07 -0.82
CA TRP A 575 -78.55 13.42 -1.53
C TRP A 575 -79.87 13.46 -0.77
N LEU A 576 -79.83 13.34 0.56
CA LEU A 576 -81.03 13.28 1.41
C LEU A 576 -81.64 14.67 1.68
N GLU A 577 -80.81 15.69 1.87
CA GLU A 577 -81.25 17.06 2.17
C GLU A 577 -82.29 17.62 1.17
N PRO A 578 -82.12 17.53 -0.16
CA PRO A 578 -83.12 18.08 -1.08
C PRO A 578 -84.45 17.32 -1.07
N LYS A 579 -84.49 16.10 -0.50
CA LYS A 579 -85.70 15.28 -0.36
C LYS A 579 -86.44 15.50 0.96
N LEU A 580 -85.75 16.01 1.98
CA LEU A 580 -86.34 16.37 3.26
C LEU A 580 -86.99 17.76 3.22
N ASP A 581 -86.52 18.64 2.33
CA ASP A 581 -87.09 19.98 2.07
C ASP A 581 -88.12 19.97 0.91
N GLY A 582 -88.73 18.82 0.65
CA GLY A 582 -89.82 18.62 -0.29
C GLY A 582 -91.17 18.76 0.39
N ASP A 583 -91.52 20.00 0.76
CA ASP A 583 -92.88 20.57 0.78
C ASP A 583 -92.77 22.10 0.65
#